data_AF-A0A6H1NKX1-F1
#
_entry.id   AF-A0A6H1NKX1-F1
#
_cell.length_a   1.000
_cell.length_b   1.000
_cell.length_c   1.000
_cell.angle_alpha   90.00
_cell.angle_beta   90.00
_cell.angle_gamma   90.00
#
_symmetry.space_group_name_H-M   'P 1'
#
loop_
_entity.id
_entity.type
_entity.pdbx_description
1 polymer ?
#
loop_
_entity_poly.entity_id
_entity_poly.type
_entity_poly.pdbx_seq_one_letter_code
_entity_poly.pdbx_strand_id
1 'polypeptide(L)'
;MPSRDERRCHYDAFVAHVRGLCRTPRIRSRLENGRGQPLTECPRMDAYLVKPCQGFGARRAHYTIASLIALERPVPDWTETTPSSPAHRGLDLDDPLESESALLDGWSRRPNLGRTLADAARAHPHTAAGWQREVEVMGVLSADLLHTRLPHTIRRLLNLGLACDFAVLLEDLAQWDFDPLEVAGRWRHAFFLTVPDTLLEL
;
A
#
# COMPACT_ATOMS: atom_id res chain seq x y z
N MET A 1 -10.03 6.11 -21.09
CA MET A 1 -9.31 5.42 -20.01
C MET A 1 -8.73 6.50 -19.10
N PRO A 2 -8.81 6.36 -17.77
CA PRO A 2 -8.27 7.37 -16.86
C PRO A 2 -6.76 7.52 -17.04
N SER A 3 -6.26 8.75 -16.93
CA SER A 3 -4.83 9.06 -16.96
C SER A 3 -4.12 8.43 -15.75
N ARG A 4 -2.77 8.41 -15.76
CA ARG A 4 -2.00 7.89 -14.63
C ARG A 4 -2.27 8.70 -13.35
N ASP A 5 -2.36 10.01 -13.47
CA ASP A 5 -2.54 10.89 -12.32
C ASP A 5 -3.97 10.84 -11.78
N GLU A 6 -4.96 10.68 -12.67
CA GLU A 6 -6.34 10.39 -12.26
C GLU A 6 -6.42 9.08 -11.46
N ARG A 7 -5.70 8.03 -11.89
CA ARG A 7 -5.63 6.76 -11.14
C ARG A 7 -4.97 6.94 -9.77
N ARG A 8 -3.88 7.68 -9.69
CA ARG A 8 -3.15 7.94 -8.43
C ARG A 8 -3.99 8.74 -7.42
N CYS A 9 -4.64 9.81 -7.89
CA CYS A 9 -5.60 10.58 -7.11
C CYS A 9 -6.74 9.69 -6.61
N HIS A 10 -7.26 8.83 -7.48
CA HIS A 10 -8.27 7.83 -7.11
C HIS A 10 -7.77 6.84 -6.05
N TYR A 11 -6.53 6.35 -6.14
CA TYR A 11 -5.99 5.43 -5.13
C TYR A 11 -5.90 6.08 -3.74
N ASP A 12 -5.46 7.33 -3.65
CA ASP A 12 -5.47 8.07 -2.38
C ASP A 12 -6.90 8.28 -1.86
N ALA A 13 -7.82 8.70 -2.72
CA ALA A 13 -9.23 8.88 -2.37
C ALA A 13 -9.89 7.57 -1.90
N PHE A 14 -9.57 6.46 -2.56
CA PHE A 14 -10.05 5.12 -2.21
C PHE A 14 -9.54 4.68 -0.83
N VAL A 15 -8.25 4.86 -0.55
CA VAL A 15 -7.66 4.55 0.76
C VAL A 15 -8.32 5.38 1.86
N ALA A 16 -8.50 6.69 1.63
CA ALA A 16 -9.17 7.57 2.59
C ALA A 16 -10.63 7.13 2.83
N HIS A 17 -11.35 6.76 1.78
CA HIS A 17 -12.71 6.25 1.86
C HIS A 17 -12.79 4.97 2.70
N VAL A 18 -11.93 3.97 2.44
CA VAL A 18 -11.91 2.71 3.19
C VAL A 18 -11.54 2.92 4.65
N ARG A 19 -10.56 3.79 4.95
CA ARG A 19 -10.24 4.16 6.34
C ARG A 19 -11.46 4.76 7.05
N GLY A 20 -12.22 5.61 6.35
CA GLY A 20 -13.51 6.14 6.83
C GLY A 20 -14.52 5.03 7.17
N LEU A 21 -14.65 4.02 6.29
CA LEU A 21 -15.51 2.85 6.54
C LEU A 21 -15.05 2.04 7.76
N CYS A 22 -13.73 1.88 7.94
CA CYS A 22 -13.14 1.11 9.02
C CYS A 22 -13.35 1.73 10.42
N ARG A 23 -13.75 3.00 10.51
CA ARG A 23 -14.20 3.62 11.76
C ARG A 23 -15.42 2.92 12.36
N THR A 24 -16.23 2.26 11.54
CA THR A 24 -17.35 1.43 12.02
C THR A 24 -16.88 -0.01 12.22
N PRO A 25 -16.84 -0.55 13.47
CA PRO A 25 -16.26 -1.87 13.74
C PRO A 25 -16.90 -3.02 12.96
N ARG A 26 -18.21 -2.97 12.74
CA ARG A 26 -18.95 -3.96 11.95
C ARG A 26 -18.55 -3.94 10.47
N ILE A 27 -18.31 -2.77 9.89
CA ILE A 27 -17.89 -2.65 8.49
C ILE A 27 -16.43 -3.12 8.38
N ARG A 28 -15.55 -2.69 9.29
CA ARG A 28 -14.17 -3.17 9.37
C ARG A 28 -14.08 -4.68 9.41
N SER A 29 -14.80 -5.33 10.32
CA SER A 29 -14.80 -6.80 10.42
C SER A 29 -15.26 -7.48 9.13
N ARG A 30 -16.22 -6.88 8.39
CA ARG A 30 -16.64 -7.41 7.08
C ARG A 30 -15.55 -7.29 6.03
N LEU A 31 -14.88 -6.14 5.95
CA LEU A 31 -13.75 -5.92 5.03
C LEU A 31 -12.58 -6.85 5.38
N GLU A 32 -12.28 -7.00 6.66
CA GLU A 32 -11.24 -7.89 7.17
C GLU A 32 -11.48 -9.37 6.81
N ASN A 33 -12.73 -9.81 6.72
CA ASN A 33 -13.07 -11.18 6.34
C ASN A 33 -12.86 -11.47 4.84
N GLY A 34 -12.63 -10.45 3.99
CA GLY A 34 -12.33 -10.62 2.56
C GLY A 34 -10.88 -11.00 2.23
N ARG A 35 -10.01 -11.17 3.23
CA ARG A 35 -8.58 -11.45 3.03
C ARG A 35 -8.35 -12.73 2.25
N GLY A 36 -7.57 -12.63 1.17
CA GLY A 36 -7.14 -13.76 0.35
C GLY A 36 -8.26 -14.49 -0.38
N GLN A 37 -9.48 -13.94 -0.39
CA GLN A 37 -10.62 -14.51 -1.09
C GLN A 37 -10.62 -14.03 -2.56
N PRO A 38 -11.02 -14.88 -3.52
CA PRO A 38 -11.29 -14.42 -4.87
C PRO A 38 -12.49 -13.45 -4.90
N LEU A 39 -12.55 -12.59 -5.92
CA LEU A 39 -13.59 -11.56 -6.06
C LEU A 39 -15.02 -12.12 -6.03
N THR A 40 -15.22 -13.34 -6.55
CA THR A 40 -16.50 -14.05 -6.58
C THR A 40 -17.03 -14.37 -5.17
N GLU A 41 -16.17 -14.38 -4.16
CA GLU A 41 -16.48 -14.79 -2.79
C GLU A 41 -16.67 -13.59 -1.84
N CYS A 42 -16.68 -12.35 -2.37
CA CYS A 42 -16.78 -11.12 -1.56
C CYS A 42 -18.09 -10.31 -1.71
N PRO A 43 -19.31 -10.90 -1.81
CA PRO A 43 -20.54 -10.14 -2.06
C PRO A 43 -20.91 -9.19 -0.90
N ARG A 44 -20.41 -9.46 0.31
CA ARG A 44 -20.62 -8.59 1.49
C ARG A 44 -19.83 -7.29 1.42
N MET A 45 -18.76 -7.25 0.62
CA MET A 45 -17.93 -6.06 0.41
C MET A 45 -18.44 -5.22 -0.76
N ASP A 46 -19.18 -5.83 -1.69
CA ASP A 46 -19.71 -5.17 -2.89
C ASP A 46 -20.52 -3.91 -2.57
N ALA A 47 -21.34 -3.96 -1.52
CA ALA A 47 -22.15 -2.83 -1.06
C ALA A 47 -21.33 -1.57 -0.73
N TYR A 48 -20.04 -1.74 -0.41
CA TYR A 48 -19.13 -0.66 -0.04
C TYR A 48 -18.12 -0.32 -1.14
N LEU A 49 -17.71 -1.30 -1.94
CA LEU A 49 -16.56 -1.16 -2.84
C LEU A 49 -16.91 -1.05 -4.32
N VAL A 50 -18.08 -1.50 -4.78
CA VAL A 50 -18.43 -1.47 -6.21
C VAL A 50 -18.45 -0.05 -6.76
N LYS A 51 -19.10 0.88 -6.06
CA LYS A 51 -19.20 2.29 -6.51
C LYS A 51 -17.83 2.98 -6.53
N PRO A 52 -17.02 2.94 -5.45
CA PRO A 52 -15.67 3.53 -5.49
C PRO A 52 -14.75 2.93 -6.56
N CYS A 53 -14.87 1.64 -6.90
CA CYS A 53 -13.97 1.02 -7.89
C CYS A 53 -14.37 1.27 -9.35
N GLN A 54 -15.53 1.88 -9.60
CA GLN A 54 -16.08 2.00 -10.94
C GLN A 54 -15.20 2.90 -11.83
N GLY A 55 -14.83 2.41 -13.03
CA GLY A 55 -14.07 3.18 -14.02
C GLY A 55 -12.54 3.09 -13.92
N PHE A 56 -11.99 2.53 -12.83
CA PHE A 56 -10.55 2.47 -12.58
C PHE A 56 -9.90 1.08 -12.77
N GLY A 57 -10.70 0.04 -13.05
CA GLY A 57 -10.20 -1.32 -13.28
C GLY A 57 -9.65 -1.98 -12.01
N ALA A 58 -8.80 -3.01 -12.17
CA ALA A 58 -8.07 -3.68 -11.08
C ALA A 58 -8.93 -4.00 -9.83
N ARG A 59 -10.14 -4.52 -10.03
CA ARG A 59 -11.13 -4.73 -8.94
C ARG A 59 -10.55 -5.59 -7.82
N ARG A 60 -9.75 -6.60 -8.16
CA ARG A 60 -9.11 -7.51 -7.20
C ARG A 60 -8.13 -6.78 -6.28
N ALA A 61 -7.32 -5.90 -6.85
CA ALA A 61 -6.39 -5.06 -6.09
C ALA A 61 -7.14 -4.18 -5.09
N HIS A 62 -8.22 -3.51 -5.51
CA HIS A 62 -9.04 -2.69 -4.61
C HIS A 62 -9.62 -3.49 -3.43
N TYR A 63 -10.18 -4.68 -3.68
CA TYR A 63 -10.77 -5.51 -2.63
C TYR A 63 -9.71 -6.04 -1.65
N THR A 64 -8.55 -6.41 -2.20
CA THR A 64 -7.40 -6.82 -1.38
C THR A 64 -6.97 -5.67 -0.49
N ILE A 65 -6.71 -4.50 -1.05
CA ILE A 65 -6.31 -3.29 -0.31
C ILE A 65 -7.35 -2.91 0.74
N ALA A 66 -8.64 -3.01 0.43
CA ALA A 66 -9.68 -2.74 1.41
C ALA A 66 -9.62 -3.70 2.62
N SER A 67 -9.36 -4.99 2.36
CA SER A 67 -9.17 -6.00 3.40
C SER A 67 -7.90 -5.76 4.24
N LEU A 68 -6.86 -5.20 3.62
CA LEU A 68 -5.59 -4.89 4.27
C LEU A 68 -5.65 -3.63 5.13
N ILE A 69 -6.31 -2.57 4.65
CA ILE A 69 -6.57 -1.37 5.44
C ILE A 69 -7.38 -1.73 6.69
N ALA A 70 -8.33 -2.67 6.57
CA ALA A 70 -9.11 -3.14 7.71
C ALA A 70 -8.26 -3.84 8.80
N LEU A 71 -7.02 -4.24 8.51
CA LEU A 71 -6.07 -4.75 9.51
C LEU A 71 -5.42 -3.65 10.35
N GLU A 72 -5.42 -2.39 9.87
CA GLU A 72 -4.94 -1.26 10.65
C GLU A 72 -5.72 -1.20 11.96
N ARG A 73 -5.02 -1.19 13.11
CA ARG A 73 -5.67 -0.91 14.38
C ARG A 73 -5.97 0.59 14.43
N PRO A 74 -7.22 1.01 14.71
CA PRO A 74 -7.50 2.39 15.06
C PRO A 74 -6.64 2.74 16.27
N VAL A 75 -5.87 3.81 16.17
CA VAL A 75 -5.25 4.39 17.35
C VAL A 75 -6.40 4.81 18.28
N PRO A 76 -6.44 4.34 19.54
CA PRO A 76 -7.46 4.79 20.47
C PRO A 76 -7.30 6.30 20.66
N ASP A 77 -8.41 7.03 20.52
CA ASP A 77 -8.52 8.49 20.39
C ASP A 77 -8.24 9.26 21.69
N TRP A 78 -7.32 8.78 22.53
CA TRP A 78 -6.92 9.45 23.78
C TRP A 78 -5.78 10.45 23.60
N THR A 79 -5.26 10.59 22.37
CA THR A 79 -4.21 11.54 22.03
C THR A 79 -4.65 12.36 20.82
N GLU A 80 -5.32 13.47 21.07
CA GLU A 80 -5.19 14.65 20.21
C GLU A 80 -3.71 15.03 20.21
N THR A 81 -2.94 14.44 19.30
CA THR A 81 -1.64 14.98 18.90
C THR A 81 -1.77 15.27 17.42
N THR A 82 -2.07 16.53 17.17
CA THR A 82 -1.99 17.19 15.87
C THR A 82 -0.73 16.73 15.14
N PRO A 83 -0.80 16.21 13.91
CA PRO A 83 0.41 16.02 13.13
C PRO A 83 0.95 17.40 12.74
N SER A 84 2.03 17.80 13.41
CA SER A 84 2.90 18.88 12.96
C SER A 84 3.54 18.49 11.63
N SER A 85 2.89 18.82 10.53
CA SER A 85 3.53 18.87 9.22
C SER A 85 4.32 20.17 9.14
N PRO A 86 5.64 20.17 8.84
CA PRO A 86 6.36 21.40 8.58
C PRO A 86 5.83 21.99 7.27
N ALA A 87 5.04 23.05 7.40
CA ALA A 87 4.65 23.91 6.28
C ALA A 87 5.91 24.58 5.73
N HIS A 88 6.47 24.05 4.65
CA HIS A 88 7.33 24.83 3.78
C HIS A 88 6.46 25.88 3.07
N ARG A 89 6.46 27.10 3.64
CA ARG A 89 6.11 28.32 2.89
C ARG A 89 7.21 28.58 1.87
N GLY A 90 6.86 28.43 0.60
CA GLY A 90 7.49 29.12 -0.53
C GLY A 90 6.36 29.61 -1.42
N LEU A 91 6.27 30.92 -1.61
CA LEU A 91 5.28 31.62 -2.42
C LEU A 91 5.80 31.76 -3.86
N ASP A 92 4.83 31.69 -4.79
CA ASP A 92 4.80 32.21 -6.18
C ASP A 92 5.70 31.51 -7.23
N LEU A 93 5.24 31.11 -8.43
CA LEU A 93 4.31 31.72 -9.41
C LEU A 93 3.57 30.64 -10.25
N ASP A 94 2.38 30.99 -10.74
CA ASP A 94 1.56 30.24 -11.71
C ASP A 94 2.35 29.80 -12.97
N ASP A 95 2.67 28.50 -13.08
CA ASP A 95 2.94 27.83 -14.35
C ASP A 95 2.20 26.47 -14.40
N PRO A 96 1.22 26.29 -15.31
CA PRO A 96 0.46 25.04 -15.41
C PRO A 96 1.30 23.79 -15.69
N LEU A 97 2.51 23.94 -16.25
CA LEU A 97 3.37 22.82 -16.65
C LEU A 97 4.25 22.29 -15.50
N GLU A 98 4.57 23.10 -14.49
CA GLU A 98 5.36 22.65 -13.32
C GLU A 98 4.51 21.85 -12.32
N SER A 99 3.19 22.10 -12.26
CA SER A 99 2.27 21.39 -11.37
C SER A 99 2.14 19.90 -11.69
N GLU A 100 2.18 19.51 -12.97
CA GLU A 100 2.19 18.09 -13.36
C GLU A 100 3.51 17.42 -12.94
N SER A 101 4.65 18.07 -13.16
CA SER A 101 5.97 17.53 -12.80
C SER A 101 6.15 17.37 -11.28
N ALA A 102 5.71 18.34 -10.47
CA ALA A 102 5.80 18.29 -9.02
C ALA A 102 4.92 17.19 -8.38
N LEU A 103 3.74 16.92 -8.94
CA LEU A 103 2.90 15.79 -8.52
C LEU A 103 3.49 14.44 -8.95
N LEU A 104 4.11 14.37 -10.14
CA LEU A 104 4.82 13.20 -10.63
C LEU A 104 6.03 12.84 -9.74
N ASP A 105 6.73 13.85 -9.23
CA ASP A 105 7.92 13.70 -8.39
C ASP A 105 7.58 13.32 -6.94
N GLY A 106 6.39 13.69 -6.46
CA GLY A 106 5.91 13.30 -5.14
C GLY A 106 5.59 11.81 -5.03
N TRP A 107 4.94 11.23 -6.06
CA TRP A 107 4.51 9.84 -6.02
C TRP A 107 5.67 8.84 -6.01
N SER A 108 6.72 9.10 -6.80
CA SER A 108 7.91 8.22 -6.89
C SER A 108 8.72 8.17 -5.58
N ARG A 109 8.61 9.20 -4.73
CA ARG A 109 9.27 9.28 -3.41
C ARG A 109 8.51 8.54 -2.32
N ARG A 110 7.25 8.16 -2.55
CA ARG A 110 6.43 7.43 -1.56
C ARG A 110 6.98 6.02 -1.34
N PRO A 111 6.97 5.50 -0.10
CA PRO A 111 7.54 4.18 0.19
C PRO A 111 6.66 3.07 -0.39
N ASN A 112 7.22 2.25 -1.29
CA ASN A 112 6.57 1.02 -1.73
C ASN A 112 6.73 -0.12 -0.69
N LEU A 113 6.17 -1.30 -0.98
CA LEU A 113 6.26 -2.43 -0.04
C LEU A 113 7.71 -2.85 0.23
N GLY A 114 8.57 -2.84 -0.78
CA GLY A 114 9.99 -3.12 -0.65
C GLY A 114 10.70 -2.21 0.35
N ARG A 115 10.44 -0.90 0.27
CA ARG A 115 10.96 0.08 1.24
C ARG A 115 10.46 -0.22 2.66
N THR A 116 9.17 -0.52 2.80
CA THR A 116 8.55 -0.80 4.11
C THR A 116 9.14 -2.08 4.75
N LEU A 117 9.41 -3.12 3.95
CA LEU A 117 10.09 -4.34 4.41
C LEU A 117 11.53 -4.06 4.83
N ALA A 118 12.24 -3.19 4.11
CA ALA A 118 13.59 -2.79 4.48
C ALA A 118 13.62 -1.97 5.77
N ASP A 119 12.64 -1.10 5.99
CA ASP A 119 12.49 -0.39 7.26
C ASP A 119 12.26 -1.36 8.42
N ALA A 120 11.50 -2.46 8.20
CA ALA A 120 11.37 -3.56 9.16
C ALA A 120 12.68 -4.29 9.43
N ALA A 121 13.46 -4.59 8.38
CA ALA A 121 14.77 -5.22 8.50
C ALA A 121 15.76 -4.35 9.29
N ARG A 122 15.73 -3.02 9.09
CA ARG A 122 16.57 -2.06 9.83
C ARG A 122 16.15 -1.94 11.30
N ALA A 123 14.85 -1.91 11.57
CA ALA A 123 14.33 -1.86 12.92
C ALA A 123 14.62 -3.16 13.70
N HIS A 124 14.70 -4.30 12.99
CA HIS A 124 14.93 -5.62 13.57
C HIS A 124 16.01 -6.40 12.81
N PRO A 125 17.31 -6.07 13.02
CA PRO A 125 18.44 -6.65 12.31
C PRO A 125 18.46 -8.19 12.26
N HIS A 126 18.11 -8.84 13.37
CA HIS A 126 18.06 -10.31 13.47
C HIS A 126 17.00 -10.98 12.57
N THR A 127 16.10 -10.21 11.97
CA THR A 127 15.10 -10.70 11.01
C THR A 127 15.36 -10.24 9.57
N ALA A 128 16.46 -9.51 9.32
CA ALA A 128 16.75 -8.89 8.02
C ALA A 128 16.78 -9.91 6.88
N ALA A 129 17.50 -11.02 7.03
CA ALA A 129 17.52 -12.11 6.06
C ALA A 129 16.12 -12.72 5.79
N GLY A 130 15.24 -12.72 6.81
CA GLY A 130 13.86 -13.15 6.67
C GLY A 130 13.03 -12.20 5.80
N TRP A 131 13.21 -10.89 5.95
CA TRP A 131 12.53 -9.88 5.14
C TRP A 131 13.07 -9.81 3.71
N GLN A 132 14.38 -10.03 3.53
CA GLN A 132 14.97 -10.19 2.20
C GLN A 132 14.34 -11.37 1.47
N ARG A 133 14.29 -12.54 2.11
CA ARG A 133 13.66 -13.72 1.52
C ARG A 133 12.18 -13.47 1.21
N GLU A 134 11.48 -12.72 2.06
CA GLU A 134 10.07 -12.39 1.83
C GLU A 134 9.88 -11.51 0.56
N VAL A 135 10.71 -10.48 0.35
CA VAL A 135 10.62 -9.64 -0.87
C VAL A 135 10.98 -10.43 -2.14
N GLU A 136 11.98 -11.30 -2.05
CA GLU A 136 12.38 -12.18 -3.17
C GLU A 136 11.27 -13.17 -3.51
N VAL A 137 10.66 -13.82 -2.51
CA VAL A 137 9.56 -14.77 -2.70
C VAL A 137 8.33 -14.07 -3.28
N MET A 138 7.92 -12.92 -2.74
CA MET A 138 6.77 -12.19 -3.29
C MET A 138 6.98 -11.78 -4.75
N GLY A 139 8.22 -11.46 -5.13
CA GLY A 139 8.61 -11.09 -6.49
C GLY A 139 8.39 -12.17 -7.56
N VAL A 140 8.20 -13.44 -7.16
CA VAL A 140 7.99 -14.56 -8.08
C VAL A 140 6.58 -15.19 -7.98
N LEU A 141 5.70 -14.64 -7.14
CA LEU A 141 4.35 -15.17 -6.98
C LEU A 141 3.45 -14.80 -8.15
N SER A 142 2.55 -15.73 -8.51
CA SER A 142 1.40 -15.38 -9.34
C SER A 142 0.51 -14.36 -8.62
N ALA A 143 -0.29 -13.61 -9.37
CA ALA A 143 -1.27 -12.67 -8.80
C ALA A 143 -2.14 -13.36 -7.74
N ASP A 144 -2.62 -14.59 -8.01
CA ASP A 144 -3.44 -15.36 -7.06
C ASP A 144 -2.77 -15.58 -5.71
N LEU A 145 -1.52 -16.05 -5.75
CA LEU A 145 -0.75 -16.34 -4.56
C LEU A 145 -0.34 -15.05 -3.84
N LEU A 146 -0.04 -13.99 -4.59
CA LEU A 146 0.29 -12.69 -4.02
C LEU A 146 -0.87 -12.14 -3.20
N HIS A 147 -2.08 -12.07 -3.77
CA HIS A 147 -3.28 -11.59 -3.08
C HIS A 147 -3.63 -12.43 -1.84
N THR A 148 -3.30 -13.73 -1.85
CA THR A 148 -3.51 -14.64 -0.72
C THR A 148 -2.47 -14.46 0.38
N ARG A 149 -1.20 -14.22 0.02
CA ARG A 149 -0.08 -14.10 0.96
C ARG A 149 0.04 -12.72 1.59
N LEU A 150 -0.25 -11.65 0.83
CA LEU A 150 -0.10 -10.26 1.27
C LEU A 150 -0.68 -9.97 2.67
N PRO A 151 -1.90 -10.45 3.01
CA PRO A 151 -2.49 -10.20 4.32
C PRO A 151 -1.63 -10.64 5.50
N HIS A 152 -0.88 -11.74 5.36
CA HIS A 152 0.03 -12.20 6.41
C HIS A 152 1.20 -11.23 6.59
N THR A 153 1.84 -10.84 5.48
CA THR A 153 3.00 -9.95 5.47
C THR A 153 2.64 -8.55 5.98
N ILE A 154 1.55 -7.98 5.50
CA ILE A 154 1.06 -6.67 5.95
C ILE A 154 0.69 -6.71 7.43
N ARG A 155 0.02 -7.76 7.92
CA ARG A 155 -0.28 -7.89 9.35
C ARG A 155 0.99 -7.92 10.21
N ARG A 156 2.05 -8.61 9.75
CA ARG A 156 3.35 -8.60 10.44
C ARG A 156 3.96 -7.20 10.48
N LEU A 157 3.95 -6.46 9.36
CA LEU A 157 4.44 -5.08 9.30
C LEU A 157 3.65 -4.14 10.23
N LEU A 158 2.32 -4.22 10.20
CA LEU A 158 1.45 -3.43 11.07
C LEU A 158 1.66 -3.76 12.56
N ASN A 159 1.89 -5.02 12.91
CA ASN A 159 2.20 -5.42 14.29
C ASN A 159 3.55 -4.88 14.77
N LEU A 160 4.48 -4.58 13.86
CA LEU A 160 5.74 -3.90 14.16
C LEU A 160 5.58 -2.36 14.26
N GLY A 161 4.37 -1.84 14.08
CA GLY A 161 4.08 -0.40 14.13
C GLY A 161 4.48 0.34 12.84
N LEU A 162 4.79 -0.37 11.75
CA LEU A 162 5.12 0.26 10.47
C LEU A 162 3.86 0.64 9.71
N ALA A 163 3.87 1.82 9.10
CA ALA A 163 2.83 2.28 8.20
C ALA A 163 3.11 1.77 6.78
N CYS A 164 2.09 1.18 6.14
CA CYS A 164 2.16 0.80 4.73
C CYS A 164 1.46 1.88 3.88
N ASP A 165 2.09 2.29 2.78
CA ASP A 165 1.42 3.17 1.81
C ASP A 165 0.48 2.33 0.92
N PHE A 166 -0.78 2.24 1.35
CA PHE A 166 -1.79 1.44 0.66
C PHE A 166 -2.16 1.97 -0.73
N ALA A 167 -1.93 3.25 -1.04
CA ALA A 167 -2.23 3.78 -2.36
C ALA A 167 -1.15 3.38 -3.37
N VAL A 168 0.12 3.41 -2.96
CA VAL A 168 1.24 2.87 -3.76
C VAL A 168 1.09 1.37 -3.94
N LEU A 169 0.75 0.65 -2.86
CA LEU A 169 0.50 -0.80 -2.95
C LEU A 169 -0.69 -1.13 -3.87
N LEU A 170 -1.71 -0.27 -3.94
CA LEU A 170 -2.82 -0.43 -4.88
C LEU A 170 -2.36 -0.24 -6.33
N GLU A 171 -1.53 0.76 -6.63
CA GLU A 171 -0.93 0.93 -7.96
C GLU A 171 -0.09 -0.30 -8.33
N ASP A 172 0.74 -0.79 -7.42
CA ASP A 172 1.60 -1.95 -7.62
C ASP A 172 0.78 -3.23 -7.89
N LEU A 173 -0.27 -3.48 -7.12
CA LEU A 173 -1.16 -4.63 -7.34
C LEU A 173 -2.01 -4.48 -8.61
N ALA A 174 -2.40 -3.26 -8.99
CA ALA A 174 -3.10 -3.02 -10.24
C ALA A 174 -2.21 -3.28 -11.46
N GLN A 175 -0.92 -2.97 -11.35
CA GLN A 175 0.08 -3.25 -12.39
C GLN A 175 0.51 -4.73 -12.42
N TRP A 176 0.41 -5.45 -11.30
CA TRP A 176 0.86 -6.84 -11.17
C TRP A 176 0.22 -7.80 -12.19
N ASP A 177 -1.03 -7.56 -12.58
CA ASP A 177 -1.73 -8.36 -13.59
C ASP A 177 -1.17 -8.15 -15.02
N PHE A 178 -0.39 -7.09 -15.24
CA PHE A 178 0.15 -6.72 -16.55
C PHE A 178 1.67 -6.91 -16.63
N ASP A 179 2.41 -6.42 -15.63
CA ASP A 179 3.87 -6.53 -15.56
C ASP A 179 4.34 -6.83 -14.12
N PRO A 180 4.25 -8.09 -13.68
CA PRO A 180 4.67 -8.47 -12.32
C PRO A 180 6.19 -8.35 -12.14
N LEU A 181 6.99 -8.50 -13.20
CA LEU A 181 8.45 -8.45 -13.12
C LEU A 181 8.94 -7.02 -12.86
N GLU A 182 8.32 -6.01 -13.50
CA GLU A 182 8.63 -4.61 -13.24
C GLU A 182 8.31 -4.24 -11.79
N VAL A 183 7.14 -4.62 -11.27
CA VAL A 183 6.75 -4.33 -9.88
C VAL A 183 7.68 -5.04 -8.89
N ALA A 184 7.95 -6.33 -9.11
CA ALA A 184 8.89 -7.11 -8.30
C ALA A 184 10.29 -6.50 -8.30
N GLY A 185 10.77 -6.04 -9.46
CA GLY A 185 12.03 -5.32 -9.60
C GLY A 185 12.07 -4.05 -8.77
N ARG A 186 11.02 -3.22 -8.82
CA ARG A 186 10.90 -2.00 -8.01
C ARG A 186 10.90 -2.29 -6.51
N TRP A 187 10.21 -3.34 -6.06
CA TRP A 187 10.21 -3.74 -4.65
C TRP A 187 11.58 -4.21 -4.19
N ARG A 188 12.23 -5.10 -4.95
CA ARG A 188 13.57 -5.58 -4.63
C ARG A 188 14.59 -4.44 -4.61
N HIS A 189 14.56 -3.58 -5.62
CA HIS A 189 15.49 -2.45 -5.72
C HIS A 189 15.31 -1.49 -4.54
N ALA A 190 14.08 -1.13 -4.19
CA ALA A 190 13.80 -0.30 -3.02
C ALA A 190 14.25 -0.95 -1.71
N PHE A 191 14.13 -2.28 -1.58
CA PHE A 191 14.62 -3.01 -0.42
C PHE A 191 16.15 -2.89 -0.27
N PHE A 192 16.90 -3.27 -1.31
CA PHE A 192 18.37 -3.28 -1.28
C PHE A 192 18.98 -1.87 -1.25
N LEU A 193 18.34 -0.85 -1.82
CA LEU A 193 18.78 0.54 -1.64
C LEU A 193 18.64 1.05 -0.19
N THR A 194 17.82 0.38 0.61
CA THR A 194 17.46 0.85 1.96
C THR A 194 18.20 0.08 3.04
N VAL A 195 18.35 -1.23 2.87
CA VAL A 195 19.07 -2.09 3.84
C VAL A 195 20.58 -1.97 3.56
N PRO A 196 21.40 -1.57 4.54
CA PRO A 196 22.85 -1.59 4.38
C PRO A 196 23.37 -3.02 4.25
N ASP A 197 24.40 -3.22 3.42
CA ASP A 197 24.98 -4.54 3.11
C ASP A 197 25.38 -5.33 4.37
N THR A 198 25.83 -4.64 5.42
CA THR A 198 26.22 -5.24 6.70
C THR A 198 25.11 -5.98 7.42
N LEU A 199 23.85 -5.71 7.11
CA LEU A 199 22.69 -6.41 7.70
C LEU A 199 22.29 -7.66 6.91
N LEU A 200 22.82 -7.86 5.71
CA LEU A 200 22.49 -9.00 4.84
C LEU A 200 23.52 -10.14 4.98
N GLU A 201 24.65 -9.89 5.64
CA GLU A 201 25.70 -10.87 5.93
C GLU A 201 25.51 -11.60 7.28
N LEU A 202 24.48 -11.24 8.06
CA LEU A 202 24.14 -11.81 9.37
C LEU A 202 23.15 -12.98 9.27
#